data_AF-A0A6J4JPQ3-F1
#
_entry.id   AF-A0A6J4JPQ3-F1
#
_cell.length_a   1.000
_cell.length_b   1.000
_cell.length_c   1.000
_cell.angle_alpha   90.00
_cell.angle_beta   90.00
_cell.angle_gamma   90.00
#
_symmetry.space_group_name_H-M   'P 1'
#
loop_
_entity.id
_entity.type
_entity.pdbx_description
1 polymer ?
#
loop_
_entity_poly.entity_id
_entity_poly.type
_entity_poly.pdbx_seq_one_letter_code
_entity_poly.pdbx_strand_id
1 'polypeptide(L)'
;RHGRRPERLYLYWTAEPNKEDALMELPYRPEIVDEAGRHFDEVAAKIQRKEFRVLVPPEKKICKECDMKTFCRADGLIGDPGPAERVVASGERRYT
;
A
#
# COMPACT_ATOMS: atom_id res chain seq x y z
N ARG A 1 24.68 9.18 11.38
CA ARG A 1 23.47 10.06 11.45
C ARG A 1 23.60 10.94 12.70
N HIS A 2 23.43 12.26 12.62
CA HIS A 2 23.85 13.27 13.64
C HIS A 2 22.99 13.38 14.92
N GLY A 3 22.37 12.30 15.41
CA GLY A 3 21.65 12.29 16.71
C GLY A 3 20.38 13.16 16.80
N ARG A 4 20.05 13.99 15.81
CA ARG A 4 18.81 14.76 15.78
C ARG A 4 17.61 13.86 15.44
N ARG A 5 16.55 13.94 16.25
CA ARG A 5 15.25 13.30 15.98
C ARG A 5 14.27 14.36 15.50
N PRO A 6 13.43 14.08 14.49
CA PRO A 6 12.38 15.00 14.08
C PRO A 6 11.39 15.19 15.23
N GLU A 7 11.05 16.44 15.54
CA GLU A 7 10.12 16.78 16.63
C GLU A 7 8.67 16.87 16.14
N ARG A 8 8.47 17.12 14.85
CA ARG A 8 7.16 17.30 14.20
C ARG A 8 7.16 16.60 12.85
N LEU A 9 6.02 16.02 12.47
CA LEU A 9 5.82 15.38 11.17
C LEU A 9 4.70 16.12 10.45
N TYR A 10 4.90 16.37 9.15
CA TYR A 10 3.90 17.02 8.31
C TYR A 10 3.59 16.17 7.11
N LEU A 11 2.30 16.11 6.77
CA LEU A 11 1.82 15.52 5.53
C LEU A 11 1.12 16.62 4.74
N TYR A 12 1.61 16.84 3.51
CA TYR A 12 1.12 17.91 2.64
C TYR A 12 0.27 17.31 1.51
N TRP A 13 -1.02 17.62 1.51
CA TRP A 13 -1.97 17.14 0.52
C TRP A 13 -1.92 18.06 -0.71
N THR A 14 -1.12 17.70 -1.71
CA THR A 14 -0.90 18.54 -2.91
C THR A 14 -2.15 18.75 -3.77
N ALA A 15 -3.18 17.91 -3.59
CA ALA A 15 -4.44 18.00 -4.31
C ALA A 15 -5.55 18.69 -3.50
N GLU A 16 -5.27 19.11 -2.26
CA GLU A 16 -6.25 19.82 -1.42
C GLU A 16 -6.36 21.27 -1.90
N PRO A 17 -7.55 21.73 -2.38
CA PRO A 17 -7.74 23.10 -2.85
C PRO A 17 -7.57 24.15 -1.75
N ASN A 18 -7.94 23.83 -0.52
CA ASN A 18 -7.82 24.75 0.60
C ASN A 18 -6.45 24.64 1.26
N LYS A 19 -5.63 25.69 1.13
CA LYS A 19 -4.28 25.71 1.71
C LYS A 19 -4.22 25.44 3.21
N GLU A 20 -5.24 25.87 3.96
CA GLU A 20 -5.33 25.66 5.41
C GLU A 20 -5.54 24.17 5.76
N ASP A 21 -6.25 23.43 4.92
CA ASP A 21 -6.52 21.99 5.09
C ASP A 21 -5.40 21.12 4.49
N ALA A 22 -4.57 21.70 3.62
CA ALA A 22 -3.52 20.98 2.90
C ALA A 22 -2.36 20.53 3.81
N LEU A 23 -2.18 21.15 4.97
CA LEU A 23 -1.09 20.81 5.90
C LEU A 23 -1.63 20.05 7.12
N MET A 24 -1.37 18.75 7.17
CA MET A 24 -1.66 17.92 8.32
C MET A 24 -0.43 17.79 9.21
N GLU A 25 -0.55 18.18 10.47
CA GLU A 25 0.47 17.94 11.49
C GLU A 25 0.19 16.62 12.22
N LEU A 26 1.22 15.78 12.31
CA LEU A 26 1.20 14.51 13.00
C LEU A 26 2.15 14.61 14.20
N PRO A 27 1.71 14.31 15.43
CA PRO A 27 2.58 14.35 16.59
C PRO A 27 3.67 13.28 16.44
N TYR A 28 4.92 13.65 16.70
CA TYR A 28 6.00 12.67 16.72
C TYR A 28 5.84 11.75 17.94
N ARG A 29 5.63 10.47 17.67
CA ARG A 29 5.50 9.41 18.68
C ARG A 29 6.63 8.40 18.48
N PRO A 30 7.74 8.48 19.24
CA PRO A 30 8.90 7.63 19.06
C PRO A 30 8.57 6.14 19.02
N GLU A 31 7.63 5.70 19.87
CA GLU A 31 7.21 4.31 19.98
C GLU A 31 6.56 3.79 18.68
N ILE A 32 5.76 4.61 18.00
CA ILE A 32 5.13 4.26 16.72
C ILE A 32 6.19 4.22 15.61
N VAL A 33 7.12 5.18 15.63
CA VAL A 33 8.19 5.25 14.63
C VAL A 33 9.15 4.07 14.74
N ASP A 34 9.52 3.70 15.96
CA ASP A 34 10.38 2.56 16.23
C ASP A 34 9.68 1.24 15.87
N GLU A 35 8.37 1.12 16.12
CA GLU A 35 7.56 -0.03 15.69
C GLU A 35 7.47 -0.15 14.17
N ALA A 36 7.16 0.96 13.48
CA ALA A 36 7.14 0.99 12.02
C ALA A 36 8.52 0.63 11.43
N GLY A 37 9.60 1.11 12.06
CA GLY A 37 10.97 0.76 11.68
C GLY A 37 11.23 -0.75 11.77
N ARG A 38 10.89 -1.38 12.90
CA ARG A 38 11.03 -2.84 13.07
C ARG A 38 10.24 -3.61 12.03
N HIS A 39 8.99 -3.22 11.78
CA HIS A 39 8.15 -3.87 10.78
C HIS A 39 8.74 -3.74 9.37
N PHE A 40 9.27 -2.55 9.04
CA PHE A 40 9.94 -2.32 7.76
C PHE A 40 11.18 -3.21 7.61
N ASP A 41 12.02 -3.29 8.65
CA ASP A 41 13.24 -4.12 8.64
C ASP A 41 12.90 -5.60 8.44
N GLU A 42 11.84 -6.10 9.08
CA GLU A 42 11.36 -7.47 8.90
C GLU A 42 10.94 -7.74 7.46
N VAL A 43 10.17 -6.82 6.84
CA VAL A 43 9.73 -6.95 5.45
C VAL A 43 10.92 -6.87 4.49
N ALA A 44 11.84 -5.93 4.70
CA ALA A 44 13.05 -5.79 3.89
C ALA A 44 13.90 -7.07 3.96
N ALA A 45 14.03 -7.68 5.14
CA ALA A 45 14.78 -8.91 5.32
C ALA A 45 14.14 -10.09 4.55
N LYS A 46 12.79 -10.20 4.53
CA LYS A 46 12.08 -11.20 3.71
C LYS A 46 12.34 -11.01 2.22
N ILE A 47 12.29 -9.75 1.74
CA ILE A 47 12.58 -9.41 0.33
C ILE A 47 14.02 -9.80 -0.04
N GLN A 48 15.00 -9.48 0.81
CA GLN A 48 16.41 -9.82 0.57
C GLN A 48 16.64 -11.33 0.50
N ARG A 49 15.89 -12.11 1.28
CA ARG A 49 15.89 -13.59 1.23
C ARG A 49 15.00 -14.17 0.12
N LYS A 50 14.39 -13.32 -0.71
CA LYS A 50 13.50 -13.68 -1.82
C LYS A 50 12.25 -14.46 -1.37
N GLU A 51 11.77 -14.19 -0.16
CA GLU A 51 10.55 -14.78 0.37
C GLU A 51 9.30 -14.10 -0.21
N PHE A 52 9.00 -14.36 -1.48
CA PHE A 52 7.89 -13.73 -2.21
C PHE A 52 6.59 -14.54 -2.22
N ARG A 53 6.58 -15.70 -1.56
CA ARG A 53 5.41 -16.58 -1.55
C ARG A 53 4.26 -15.92 -0.78
N VAL A 54 3.12 -15.74 -1.45
CA VAL A 54 1.88 -15.30 -0.81
C VAL A 54 1.25 -16.49 -0.09
N LEU A 55 1.35 -16.52 1.23
CA LEU A 55 0.74 -17.57 2.06
C LEU A 55 -0.74 -17.30 2.35
N VAL A 56 -1.07 -16.03 2.57
CA VAL A 56 -2.42 -15.55 2.83
C VAL A 56 -2.68 -14.38 1.89
N PRO A 57 -3.62 -14.50 0.94
CA PRO A 57 -4.01 -13.39 0.10
C PRO A 57 -4.53 -12.21 0.95
N PRO A 58 -4.26 -10.96 0.54
CA PRO A 58 -4.84 -9.80 1.21
C PRO A 58 -6.36 -9.73 0.95
N GLU A 59 -7.00 -8.72 1.52
CA GLU A 59 -8.43 -8.46 1.30
C GLU A 59 -8.79 -8.40 -0.19
N LYS A 60 -9.98 -8.90 -0.54
CA LYS A 60 -10.42 -8.97 -1.95
C LYS A 60 -10.33 -7.64 -2.69
N LYS A 61 -10.60 -6.52 -2.01
CA LYS A 61 -10.49 -5.17 -2.58
C LYS A 61 -9.06 -4.88 -3.05
N ILE A 62 -8.06 -5.26 -2.24
CA ILE A 62 -6.64 -5.10 -2.59
C ILE A 62 -6.30 -5.97 -3.80
N CYS A 63 -6.70 -7.25 -3.80
CA CYS A 63 -6.48 -8.13 -4.95
C CYS A 63 -7.14 -7.62 -6.25
N LYS A 64 -8.27 -6.92 -6.15
CA LYS A 64 -8.98 -6.36 -7.30
C LYS A 64 -8.22 -5.22 -7.96
N GLU A 65 -7.55 -4.39 -7.16
CA GLU A 65 -6.78 -3.21 -7.60
C GLU A 65 -5.29 -3.54 -7.86
N CYS A 66 -4.84 -4.74 -7.51
CA CYS A 66 -3.46 -5.19 -7.74
C CYS A 66 -3.17 -5.49 -9.22
N ASP A 67 -2.07 -4.92 -9.75
CA ASP A 67 -1.61 -5.14 -11.12
C ASP A 67 -1.13 -6.58 -11.38
N MET A 68 -0.64 -7.26 -10.34
CA MET A 68 -0.08 -8.62 -10.43
C MET A 68 -1.14 -9.73 -10.25
N LYS A 69 -2.42 -9.38 -10.10
CA LYS A 69 -3.49 -10.35 -9.78
C LYS A 69 -3.64 -11.48 -10.81
N THR A 70 -3.24 -11.26 -12.06
CA THR A 70 -3.27 -12.28 -13.12
C THR A 70 -2.33 -13.44 -12.82
N PHE A 71 -1.13 -13.17 -12.28
CA PHE A 71 -0.20 -14.20 -11.83
C PHE A 71 -0.77 -14.98 -10.65
N CYS A 72 -1.37 -14.28 -9.68
CA CYS A 72 -2.01 -14.93 -8.53
C CYS A 72 -3.18 -15.84 -8.94
N ARG A 73 -3.93 -15.50 -10.00
CA ARG A 73 -4.98 -16.38 -10.55
C ARG A 73 -4.41 -17.59 -11.26
N ALA A 74 -3.36 -17.39 -12.07
CA ALA A 74 -2.67 -18.49 -12.74
C ALA A 74 -2.10 -19.50 -11.73
N ASP A 75 -1.64 -19.02 -10.58
CA ASP A 75 -1.12 -19.84 -9.47
C ASP A 75 -2.23 -20.37 -8.54
N GLY A 76 -3.51 -20.07 -8.81
CA GLY A 76 -4.64 -20.52 -7.99
C GLY A 76 -4.73 -19.90 -6.60
N LEU A 77 -3.94 -18.85 -6.31
CA LEU A 77 -3.90 -18.16 -5.02
C LEU A 77 -5.17 -17.33 -4.75
N ILE A 78 -5.80 -16.83 -5.82
CA ILE A 78 -7.08 -16.15 -5.75
C ILE A 78 -8.02 -16.71 -6.82
N GLY A 79 -9.31 -16.76 -6.49
CA GLY A 79 -10.34 -17.25 -7.41
C GLY A 79 -10.50 -16.38 -8.66
N ASP A 80 -11.07 -16.99 -9.69
CA ASP A 80 -11.52 -16.27 -10.87
C ASP A 80 -12.63 -15.27 -10.50
N PRO A 81 -12.63 -14.07 -11.09
CA PRO A 81 -13.67 -13.09 -10.83
C PRO A 81 -14.99 -13.67 -11.34
N GLY A 82 -16.02 -13.58 -10.50
CA GLY A 82 -17.36 -13.99 -10.88
C GLY A 82 -17.89 -13.17 -12.07
N PRO A 83 -18.96 -13.63 -12.74
CA PRO A 83 -19.47 -13.03 -13.97
C PRO A 83 -19.76 -11.51 -13.87
N ALA A 84 -20.18 -11.02 -12.69
CA ALA A 84 -20.44 -9.60 -12.45
C ALA A 84 -19.17 -8.71 -12.47
N GLU A 85 -17.99 -9.25 -12.14
CA GLU A 85 -16.74 -8.47 -12.10
C GLU A 85 -15.97 -8.47 -13.43
N ARG A 86 -16.28 -9.42 -14.33
CA ARG A 86 -15.66 -9.50 -15.66
C ARG A 86 -16.07 -8.33 -16.56
N VAL A 87 -17.31 -7.84 -16.42
CA VAL A 87 -17.87 -6.74 -17.22
C VAL A 87 -17.20 -5.39 -16.92
N VAL A 88 -16.70 -5.19 -15.69
CA VAL A 88 -16.07 -3.93 -15.26
C VAL A 88 -14.65 -3.79 -15.84
N ALA A 89 -13.98 -4.89 -16.16
CA ALA A 89 -12.60 -4.89 -16.68
C ALA A 89 -12.50 -4.57 -18.18
N SER A 90 -13.58 -4.71 -18.96
CA SER A 90 -13.62 -4.39 -20.40
C SER A 90 -14.00 -2.94 -20.72
N GLY A 91 -14.30 -2.12 -19.70
CA GLY A 91 -14.60 -0.70 -19.86
C GLY A 91 -13.34 0.14 -19.81
N GLU A 92 -12.73 0.41 -20.96
CA GLU A 92 -11.67 1.41 -21.11
C GLU A 92 -12.13 2.75 -20.53
N ARG A 93 -11.46 3.22 -19.46
CA ARG A 93 -11.59 4.61 -19.02
C ARG A 93 -10.87 5.50 -20.03
N ARG A 94 -11.62 6.02 -21.02
CA ARG A 94 -11.20 7.21 -21.77
C ARG A 94 -11.19 8.40 -20.81
N TYR A 95 -10.01 8.88 -20.48
CA TYR A 95 -9.82 10.22 -19.94
C TYR A 95 -9.88 11.17 -21.15
N THR A 96 -10.98 11.89 -21.31
CA THR A 96 -11.05 13.08 -22.18
C THR A 96 -10.67 14.30 -21.37
#